data_AF-A0A1X2HPA0-F1
#
_entry.id   AF-A0A1X2HPA0-F1
#
_cell.length_a   1.000
_cell.length_b   1.000
_cell.length_c   1.000
_cell.angle_alpha   90.00
_cell.angle_beta   90.00
_cell.angle_gamma   90.00
#
_symmetry.space_group_name_H-M   'P 1'
#
loop_
_entity.id
_entity.type
_entity.pdbx_description
1 polymer ?
#
loop_
_entity_poly.entity_id
_entity_poly.type
_entity_poly.pdbx_seq_one_letter_code
_entity_poly.pdbx_strand_id
1 'polypeptide(L)'
;MIKLIPFGIIFCILPESIPLWVIFVPGIIPSTCVTPAQIVCHPKQRKKLDAARQIRSASVIRQSKDIPGISAEDFLSRKSFIRIAKHYNEDFDLNRINRQNLLAMCRFMGLPGWGTRGMMQKRLDKHIEYLTEDDKVRIKSCGVNTLSLADLQQAAEERGMRSIDVSEDQLRKSLDYWISLQLSEQPISPGLLVFSRQFVLNSTYK
;
A
#
# COMPACT_ATOMS: atom_id res chain seq x y z
N MET A 1 5.97 -20.07 -0.92
CA MET A 1 5.64 -21.49 -1.17
C MET A 1 6.69 -22.44 -0.61
N ILE A 2 8.01 -22.15 -0.76
CA ILE A 2 9.09 -23.00 -0.20
C ILE A 2 9.00 -23.18 1.34
N LYS A 3 8.47 -22.20 2.07
CA LYS A 3 8.31 -22.26 3.53
C LYS A 3 7.05 -23.01 4.01
N LEU A 4 6.08 -23.27 3.13
CA LEU A 4 4.80 -23.86 3.51
C LEU A 4 4.89 -25.38 3.64
N ILE A 5 5.70 -26.01 2.80
CA ILE A 5 5.95 -27.46 2.79
C ILE A 5 6.60 -27.94 4.10
N PRO A 6 7.70 -27.34 4.60
CA PRO A 6 8.27 -27.76 5.89
C PRO A 6 7.33 -27.46 7.05
N PHE A 7 6.57 -26.36 7.01
CA PHE A 7 5.58 -26.03 8.05
C PHE A 7 4.42 -27.03 8.11
N GLY A 8 3.91 -27.50 6.97
CA GLY A 8 2.86 -28.51 6.92
C GLY A 8 3.30 -29.86 7.50
N ILE A 9 4.56 -30.24 7.26
CA ILE A 9 5.15 -31.47 7.84
C ILE A 9 5.28 -31.35 9.36
N ILE A 10 5.73 -30.19 9.86
CA ILE A 10 5.84 -29.93 11.31
C ILE A 10 4.46 -29.96 11.99
N PHE A 11 3.45 -29.34 11.36
CA PHE A 11 2.08 -29.32 11.87
C PHE A 11 1.47 -30.74 11.99
N CYS A 12 1.73 -31.62 11.02
CA CYS A 12 1.23 -33.00 11.05
C CYS A 12 1.92 -33.89 12.09
N ILE A 13 3.16 -33.59 12.47
CA ILE A 13 3.93 -34.45 13.39
C ILE A 13 3.66 -34.08 14.86
N LEU A 14 3.55 -32.79 15.20
CA LEU A 14 3.40 -32.32 16.60
C LEU A 14 2.78 -30.91 16.69
N PRO A 15 1.44 -30.77 16.69
CA PRO A 15 0.78 -29.47 16.73
C PRO A 15 1.00 -28.71 18.05
N GLU A 16 1.21 -29.39 19.19
CA GLU A 16 1.49 -28.71 20.47
C GLU A 16 2.85 -27.98 20.52
N SER A 17 3.79 -28.29 19.61
CA SER A 17 5.13 -27.68 19.61
C SER A 17 5.21 -26.33 18.89
N ILE A 18 4.14 -25.93 18.18
CA ILE A 18 4.08 -24.71 17.37
C ILE A 18 4.46 -23.43 18.16
N PRO A 19 4.00 -23.21 19.40
CA PRO A 19 4.36 -22.02 20.17
C PRO A 19 5.88 -21.89 20.43
N LEU A 20 6.59 -23.02 20.60
CA LEU A 20 8.04 -23.03 20.84
C LEU A 20 8.83 -22.69 19.56
N TRP A 21 8.40 -23.21 18.40
CA TRP A 21 9.03 -22.93 17.11
C TRP A 21 8.86 -21.49 16.65
N VAL A 22 7.74 -20.84 16.99
CA VAL A 22 7.49 -19.40 16.73
C VAL A 22 8.55 -18.51 17.38
N ILE A 23 9.05 -18.90 18.54
CA ILE A 23 10.07 -18.15 19.28
C ILE A 23 11.47 -18.46 18.74
N PHE A 24 11.78 -19.74 18.49
CA PHE A 24 13.15 -20.17 18.18
C PHE A 24 13.55 -20.07 16.70
N VAL A 25 12.62 -20.23 15.74
CA VAL A 25 12.97 -20.27 14.30
C VAL A 25 11.96 -19.49 13.43
N PRO A 26 12.05 -18.15 13.39
CA PRO A 26 11.12 -17.30 12.64
C PRO A 26 11.22 -17.45 11.11
N GLY A 27 12.23 -18.16 10.60
CA GLY A 27 12.48 -18.33 9.16
C GLY A 27 11.57 -19.34 8.45
N ILE A 28 11.00 -20.31 9.19
CA ILE A 28 10.31 -21.50 8.66
C ILE A 28 8.78 -21.31 8.59
N ILE A 29 8.28 -20.24 9.19
CA ILE A 29 6.85 -20.08 9.45
C ILE A 29 6.19 -19.33 8.27
N PRO A 30 5.03 -19.80 7.77
CA PRO A 30 4.26 -19.09 6.77
C PRO A 30 3.76 -17.75 7.34
N SER A 31 3.52 -16.78 6.46
CA SER A 31 3.08 -15.42 6.82
C SER A 31 1.77 -15.36 7.64
N THR A 32 1.09 -16.49 7.80
CA THR A 32 -0.18 -16.67 8.51
C THR A 32 -0.03 -16.81 10.03
N CYS A 33 1.16 -17.14 10.55
CA CYS A 33 1.40 -17.26 12.01
C CYS A 33 2.30 -16.14 12.54
N VAL A 34 2.38 -15.02 11.81
CA VAL A 34 3.12 -13.83 12.23
C VAL A 34 2.33 -13.17 13.36
N THR A 35 2.93 -13.09 14.54
CA THR A 35 2.33 -12.41 15.69
C THR A 35 2.37 -10.89 15.49
N PRO A 36 1.46 -10.10 16.10
CA PRO A 36 1.53 -8.63 16.04
C PRO A 36 2.88 -8.08 16.52
N ALA A 37 3.56 -8.77 17.44
CA ALA A 37 4.93 -8.45 17.85
C ALA A 37 5.95 -8.59 16.70
N GLN A 38 5.80 -9.54 15.76
CA GLN A 38 6.65 -9.66 14.58
C GLN A 38 6.41 -8.55 13.53
N ILE A 39 5.19 -8.02 13.44
CA ILE A 39 4.84 -6.87 12.57
C ILE A 39 5.56 -5.61 13.07
N VAL A 40 5.62 -5.42 14.40
CA VAL A 40 6.44 -4.38 15.05
C VAL A 40 7.95 -4.65 14.92
N CYS A 41 8.37 -5.93 14.99
CA CYS A 41 9.77 -6.38 14.94
C CYS A 41 10.43 -6.45 13.54
N HIS A 42 9.78 -5.99 12.48
CA HIS A 42 10.45 -5.75 11.19
C HIS A 42 10.68 -4.27 10.86
N PRO A 43 11.18 -3.42 11.79
CA PRO A 43 11.47 -2.02 11.50
C PRO A 43 12.49 -1.88 10.35
N LYS A 44 13.38 -2.88 10.19
CA LYS A 44 14.33 -2.96 9.07
C LYS A 44 13.62 -3.08 7.72
N GLN A 45 12.54 -3.87 7.63
CA GLN A 45 11.81 -4.03 6.37
C GLN A 45 10.95 -2.80 6.07
N ARG A 46 10.30 -2.22 7.09
CA ARG A 46 9.54 -0.96 6.97
C ARG A 46 10.43 0.18 6.47
N LYS A 47 11.59 0.39 7.10
CA LYS A 47 12.60 1.38 6.66
C LYS A 47 13.11 1.10 5.26
N LYS A 48 13.34 -0.16 4.89
CA LYS A 48 13.77 -0.54 3.54
C LYS A 48 12.69 -0.24 2.49
N LEU A 49 11.44 -0.51 2.81
CA LEU A 49 10.31 -0.22 1.93
C LEU A 49 10.12 1.30 1.78
N ASP A 50 10.18 2.05 2.87
CA ASP A 50 10.10 3.52 2.86
C ASP A 50 11.23 4.14 2.04
N ALA A 51 12.49 3.73 2.27
CA ALA A 51 13.62 4.16 1.44
C ALA A 51 13.42 3.85 -0.05
N ALA A 52 12.89 2.66 -0.36
CA ALA A 52 12.58 2.28 -1.74
C ALA A 52 11.42 3.11 -2.34
N ARG A 53 10.44 3.52 -1.53
CA ARG A 53 9.36 4.44 -1.95
C ARG A 53 9.90 5.83 -2.23
N GLN A 54 10.79 6.34 -1.37
CA GLN A 54 11.43 7.66 -1.56
C GLN A 54 12.23 7.71 -2.87
N ILE A 55 13.04 6.69 -3.16
CA ILE A 55 13.80 6.61 -4.42
C ILE A 55 12.86 6.62 -5.63
N ARG A 56 11.78 5.83 -5.59
CA ARG A 56 10.82 5.75 -6.71
C ARG A 56 10.03 7.05 -6.88
N SER A 57 9.51 7.61 -5.80
CA SER A 57 8.82 8.90 -5.80
C SER A 57 9.71 9.99 -6.38
N ALA A 58 10.99 10.05 -5.97
CA ALA A 58 11.95 10.99 -6.53
C ALA A 58 12.19 10.77 -8.03
N SER A 59 12.29 9.53 -8.50
CA SER A 59 12.44 9.25 -9.94
C SER A 59 11.22 9.66 -10.76
N VAL A 60 10.01 9.45 -10.23
CA VAL A 60 8.75 9.82 -10.89
C VAL A 60 8.61 11.34 -10.96
N ILE A 61 8.88 12.05 -9.86
CA ILE A 61 8.85 13.52 -9.82
C ILE A 61 9.89 14.13 -10.77
N ARG A 62 11.06 13.50 -10.91
CA ARG A 62 12.07 13.94 -11.89
C ARG A 62 11.56 13.77 -13.32
N GLN A 63 11.00 12.62 -13.65
CA GLN A 63 10.48 12.32 -14.99
C GLN A 63 9.25 13.16 -15.35
N SER A 64 8.42 13.52 -14.36
CA SER A 64 7.21 14.30 -14.60
C SER A 64 7.47 15.77 -14.92
N LYS A 65 8.63 16.32 -14.54
CA LYS A 65 8.99 17.71 -14.88
C LYS A 65 9.05 17.93 -16.39
N ASP A 66 9.31 16.87 -17.14
CA ASP A 66 9.43 16.91 -18.59
C ASP A 66 8.06 16.72 -19.29
N ILE A 67 6.98 16.46 -18.53
CA ILE A 67 5.64 16.19 -19.06
C ILE A 67 4.73 17.41 -18.77
N PRO A 68 4.29 18.16 -19.79
CA PRO A 68 3.39 19.29 -19.58
C PRO A 68 1.99 18.80 -19.15
N GLY A 69 1.48 19.32 -18.02
CA GLY A 69 0.08 19.17 -17.61
C GLY A 69 -0.20 18.30 -16.38
N ILE A 70 0.81 17.72 -15.71
CA ILE A 70 0.64 16.97 -14.46
C ILE A 70 1.56 17.53 -13.38
N SER A 71 1.02 18.34 -12.46
CA SER A 71 1.77 18.81 -11.28
C SER A 71 1.46 17.97 -10.04
N ALA A 72 2.41 17.87 -9.12
CA ALA A 72 2.19 17.25 -7.81
C ALA A 72 1.06 17.95 -7.01
N GLU A 73 0.86 19.24 -7.25
CA GLU A 73 -0.17 20.05 -6.60
C GLU A 73 -1.59 19.66 -7.05
N ASP A 74 -1.75 19.19 -8.29
CA ASP A 74 -3.05 18.76 -8.80
C ASP A 74 -3.56 17.50 -8.10
N PHE A 75 -2.63 16.66 -7.60
CA PHE A 75 -2.95 15.47 -6.81
C PHE A 75 -3.25 15.77 -5.33
N LEU A 76 -3.05 17.00 -4.86
CA LEU A 76 -3.43 17.41 -3.50
C LEU A 76 -4.89 17.88 -3.43
N SER A 77 -5.36 18.57 -4.46
CA SER A 77 -6.74 19.05 -4.52
C SER A 77 -7.66 17.97 -5.07
N ARG A 78 -8.70 17.61 -4.29
CA ARG A 78 -9.72 16.63 -4.73
C ARG A 78 -10.33 17.02 -6.09
N LYS A 79 -10.67 18.30 -6.27
CA LYS A 79 -11.34 18.78 -7.50
C LYS A 79 -10.43 18.63 -8.72
N SER A 80 -9.14 18.92 -8.58
CA SER A 80 -8.15 18.75 -9.63
C SER A 80 -7.91 17.27 -9.91
N PHE A 81 -7.81 16.45 -8.87
CA PHE A 81 -7.64 15.01 -9.02
C PHE A 81 -8.80 14.34 -9.77
N ILE A 82 -10.04 14.68 -9.42
CA ILE A 82 -11.23 14.17 -10.12
C ILE A 82 -11.22 14.59 -11.60
N ARG A 83 -10.78 15.82 -11.91
CA ARG A 83 -10.63 16.28 -13.29
C ARG A 83 -9.59 15.45 -14.05
N ILE A 84 -8.44 15.18 -13.44
CA ILE A 84 -7.39 14.31 -14.01
C ILE A 84 -7.95 12.90 -14.24
N ALA A 85 -8.67 12.35 -13.25
CA ALA A 85 -9.24 11.02 -13.33
C ALA A 85 -10.22 10.87 -14.51
N LYS A 86 -11.00 11.91 -14.83
CA LYS A 86 -11.90 11.87 -16.00
C LYS A 86 -11.17 11.72 -17.34
N HIS A 87 -9.97 12.29 -17.48
CA HIS A 87 -9.23 12.29 -18.74
C HIS A 87 -8.26 11.11 -18.86
N TYR A 88 -7.62 10.73 -17.75
CA TYR A 88 -6.52 9.77 -17.77
C TYR A 88 -6.91 8.38 -17.24
N ASN A 89 -8.17 8.14 -16.88
CA ASN A 89 -8.58 6.86 -16.28
C ASN A 89 -8.19 5.65 -17.11
N GLU A 90 -8.40 5.74 -18.43
CA GLU A 90 -8.16 4.66 -19.36
C GLU A 90 -6.67 4.35 -19.53
N ASP A 91 -5.81 5.35 -19.45
CA ASP A 91 -4.35 5.19 -19.54
C ASP A 91 -3.81 4.44 -18.32
N PHE A 92 -4.47 4.61 -17.18
CA PHE A 92 -4.12 3.97 -15.92
C PHE A 92 -4.92 2.69 -15.62
N ASP A 93 -5.60 2.11 -16.61
CA ASP A 93 -6.23 0.80 -16.45
C ASP A 93 -5.16 -0.29 -16.26
N LEU A 94 -5.23 -1.03 -15.15
CA LEU A 94 -4.30 -2.11 -14.82
C LEU A 94 -4.25 -3.20 -15.90
N ASN A 95 -5.30 -3.33 -16.71
CA ASN A 95 -5.32 -4.23 -17.87
C ASN A 95 -4.40 -3.79 -19.00
N ARG A 96 -4.26 -2.47 -19.22
CA ARG A 96 -3.54 -1.85 -20.36
C ARG A 96 -2.10 -1.47 -20.00
N ILE A 97 -1.81 -1.25 -18.72
CA ILE A 97 -0.48 -0.82 -18.27
C ILE A 97 0.62 -1.85 -18.57
N ASN A 98 1.79 -1.36 -19.01
CA ASN A 98 2.99 -2.15 -19.25
C ASN A 98 3.45 -2.88 -17.97
N ARG A 99 3.98 -4.10 -18.12
CA ARG A 99 4.52 -4.93 -17.05
C ARG A 99 5.53 -4.20 -16.15
N GLN A 100 6.38 -3.33 -16.71
CA GLN A 100 7.37 -2.57 -15.92
C GLN A 100 6.70 -1.58 -14.95
N ASN A 101 5.68 -0.85 -15.42
CA ASN A 101 4.91 0.08 -14.60
C ASN A 101 4.08 -0.66 -13.55
N LEU A 102 3.49 -1.80 -13.91
CA LEU A 102 2.80 -2.68 -12.96
C LEU A 102 3.74 -3.19 -11.86
N LEU A 103 4.94 -3.62 -12.25
CA LEU A 103 5.97 -4.02 -11.30
C LEU A 103 6.38 -2.88 -10.36
N ALA A 104 6.53 -1.66 -10.88
CA ALA A 104 6.84 -0.48 -10.09
C ALA A 104 5.73 -0.18 -9.07
N MET A 105 4.46 -0.22 -9.49
CA MET A 105 3.29 -0.05 -8.62
C MET A 105 3.20 -1.13 -7.53
N CYS A 106 3.34 -2.41 -7.88
CA CYS A 106 3.35 -3.49 -6.89
C CYS A 106 4.45 -3.28 -5.85
N ARG A 107 5.68 -2.97 -6.29
CA ARG A 107 6.81 -2.74 -5.38
C ARG A 107 6.63 -1.48 -4.53
N PHE A 108 5.95 -0.46 -5.04
CA PHE A 108 5.61 0.75 -4.29
C PHE A 108 4.63 0.44 -3.16
N MET A 109 3.60 -0.37 -3.44
CA MET A 109 2.63 -0.84 -2.46
C MET A 109 3.18 -1.91 -1.49
N GLY A 110 4.45 -2.31 -1.62
CA GLY A 110 5.05 -3.35 -0.78
C GLY A 110 4.70 -4.78 -1.19
N LEU A 111 4.05 -4.96 -2.35
CA LEU A 111 3.65 -6.25 -2.89
C LEU A 111 4.82 -6.96 -3.62
N PRO A 112 4.84 -8.29 -3.61
CA PRO A 112 5.84 -9.06 -4.34
C PRO A 112 5.68 -8.93 -5.86
N GLY A 113 6.74 -8.45 -6.51
CA GLY A 113 6.81 -8.20 -7.96
C GLY A 113 7.35 -9.36 -8.81
N TRP A 114 7.14 -10.62 -8.41
CA TRP A 114 7.58 -11.79 -9.18
C TRP A 114 6.40 -12.44 -9.94
N GLY A 115 6.69 -13.09 -11.06
CA GLY A 115 5.70 -13.79 -11.88
C GLY A 115 5.31 -13.07 -13.18
N THR A 116 4.21 -13.54 -13.79
CA THR A 116 3.65 -13.01 -15.04
C THR A 116 2.89 -11.70 -14.80
N ARG A 117 2.58 -10.96 -15.87
CA ARG A 117 1.83 -9.70 -15.80
C ARG A 117 0.48 -9.87 -15.10
N GLY A 118 -0.31 -10.86 -15.52
CA GLY A 118 -1.65 -11.10 -14.94
C GLY A 118 -1.61 -11.51 -13.46
N MET A 119 -0.54 -12.16 -13.00
CA MET A 119 -0.37 -12.45 -11.56
C MET A 119 -0.13 -11.17 -10.75
N MET A 120 0.71 -10.26 -11.25
CA MET A 120 0.96 -8.98 -10.60
C MET A 120 -0.31 -8.12 -10.59
N GLN A 121 -1.06 -8.14 -11.68
CA GLN A 121 -2.33 -7.43 -11.80
C GLN A 121 -3.33 -7.91 -10.75
N LYS A 122 -3.63 -9.21 -10.71
CA LYS A 122 -4.54 -9.80 -9.72
C LYS A 122 -4.12 -9.53 -8.28
N ARG A 123 -2.81 -9.49 -7.99
CA ARG A 123 -2.32 -9.14 -6.66
C ARG A 123 -2.61 -7.69 -6.30
N LEU A 124 -2.38 -6.78 -7.24
CA LEU A 124 -2.68 -5.37 -7.03
C LEU A 124 -4.18 -5.14 -6.90
N ASP A 125 -4.99 -5.74 -7.77
CA ASP A 125 -6.46 -5.69 -7.70
C ASP A 125 -6.96 -6.16 -6.33
N LYS A 126 -6.53 -7.35 -5.90
CA LYS A 126 -6.92 -7.90 -4.60
C LYS A 126 -6.45 -7.04 -3.42
N HIS A 127 -5.28 -6.41 -3.53
CA HIS A 127 -4.79 -5.49 -2.51
C HIS A 127 -5.66 -4.24 -2.42
N ILE A 128 -6.05 -3.65 -3.56
CA ILE A 128 -6.92 -2.47 -3.58
C ILE A 128 -8.35 -2.81 -3.12
N GLU A 129 -8.85 -3.99 -3.48
CA GLU A 129 -10.13 -4.50 -2.97
C GLU A 129 -10.10 -4.65 -1.44
N TYR A 130 -9.04 -5.24 -0.90
CA TYR A 130 -8.81 -5.32 0.55
C TYR A 130 -8.82 -3.93 1.21
N LEU A 131 -8.10 -2.96 0.65
CA LEU A 131 -8.08 -1.60 1.17
C LEU A 131 -9.46 -0.94 1.12
N THR A 132 -10.24 -1.22 0.07
CA THR A 132 -11.59 -0.66 -0.11
C THR A 132 -12.55 -1.19 0.94
N GLU A 133 -12.51 -2.49 1.23
CA GLU A 133 -13.35 -3.08 2.29
C GLU A 133 -12.93 -2.57 3.68
N ASP A 134 -11.63 -2.45 3.93
CA ASP A 134 -11.08 -1.87 5.17
C ASP A 134 -11.53 -0.40 5.36
N ASP A 135 -11.48 0.42 4.30
CA ASP A 135 -11.96 1.81 4.31
C ASP A 135 -13.47 1.91 4.61
N LYS A 136 -14.29 1.00 4.03
CA LYS A 136 -15.74 0.93 4.32
C LYS A 136 -16.03 0.59 5.78
N VAL A 137 -15.26 -0.33 6.36
CA VAL A 137 -15.41 -0.72 7.77
C VAL A 137 -15.05 0.45 8.68
N ARG A 138 -13.93 1.15 8.43
CA ARG A 138 -13.49 2.29 9.26
C ARG A 138 -14.50 3.42 9.34
N ILE A 139 -15.19 3.72 8.24
CA ILE A 139 -16.23 4.76 8.24
C ILE A 139 -17.43 4.34 9.08
N LYS A 140 -17.80 3.06 9.07
CA LYS A 140 -18.91 2.53 9.86
C LYS A 140 -18.58 2.49 11.36
N SER A 141 -17.33 2.28 11.74
CA SER A 141 -16.91 2.04 13.13
C SER A 141 -16.44 3.28 13.91
N CYS A 142 -16.98 4.47 13.62
CA CYS A 142 -16.70 5.78 14.26
C CYS A 142 -15.56 6.63 13.65
N GLY A 143 -15.03 6.25 12.48
CA GLY A 143 -14.14 7.12 11.68
C GLY A 143 -12.66 7.08 12.08
N VAL A 144 -11.82 7.86 11.38
CA VAL A 144 -10.35 7.82 11.50
C VAL A 144 -9.82 8.35 12.84
N ASN A 145 -10.66 9.06 13.60
CA ASN A 145 -10.27 9.72 14.86
C ASN A 145 -10.10 8.75 16.05
N THR A 146 -10.72 7.57 16.01
CA THR A 146 -10.67 6.59 17.11
C THR A 146 -9.49 5.63 17.02
N LEU A 147 -8.71 5.66 15.93
CA LEU A 147 -7.59 4.76 15.73
C LEU A 147 -6.37 5.14 16.58
N SER A 148 -5.66 4.11 17.05
CA SER A 148 -4.37 4.28 17.72
C SER A 148 -3.30 4.75 16.73
N LEU A 149 -2.22 5.36 17.24
CA LEU A 149 -1.09 5.78 16.40
C LEU A 149 -0.49 4.61 15.61
N ALA A 150 -0.41 3.42 16.20
CA ALA A 150 0.12 2.24 15.53
C ALA A 150 -0.77 1.82 14.34
N ASP A 151 -2.09 1.84 14.52
CA ASP A 151 -3.04 1.50 13.46
C ASP A 151 -3.04 2.56 12.35
N LEU A 152 -2.94 3.84 12.70
CA LEU A 152 -2.82 4.93 11.73
C LEU A 152 -1.56 4.78 10.87
N GLN A 153 -0.42 4.46 11.49
CA GLN A 153 0.83 4.23 10.77
C GLN A 153 0.74 3.00 9.85
N GLN A 154 0.14 1.91 10.32
CA GLN A 154 -0.05 0.70 9.52
C GLN A 154 -0.99 0.97 8.35
N ALA A 155 -2.16 1.57 8.61
CA ALA A 155 -3.14 1.90 7.58
C ALA A 155 -2.55 2.83 6.51
N ALA A 156 -1.74 3.81 6.92
CA ALA A 156 -1.02 4.69 5.99
C ALA A 156 0.01 3.92 5.15
N GLU A 157 0.76 3.02 5.76
CA GLU A 157 1.80 2.23 5.09
C GLU A 157 1.22 1.25 4.05
N GLU A 158 0.09 0.61 4.36
CA GLU A 158 -0.63 -0.31 3.45
C GLU A 158 -1.21 0.40 2.21
N ARG A 159 -1.55 1.69 2.37
CA ARG A 159 -2.02 2.60 1.29
C ARG A 159 -0.87 3.26 0.52
N GLY A 160 0.38 2.94 0.86
CA GLY A 160 1.56 3.50 0.19
C GLY A 160 1.88 4.94 0.58
N MET A 161 1.38 5.40 1.73
CA MET A 161 1.68 6.72 2.30
C MET A 161 2.90 6.63 3.23
N ARG A 162 3.51 7.79 3.50
CA ARG A 162 4.63 7.90 4.43
C ARG A 162 4.10 7.77 5.86
N SER A 163 4.65 6.83 6.63
CA SER A 163 4.29 6.59 8.03
C SER A 163 5.39 6.96 9.02
N ILE A 164 6.65 7.06 8.55
CA ILE A 164 7.83 7.32 9.38
C ILE A 164 8.04 8.84 9.51
N ASP A 165 8.20 9.31 10.75
CA ASP A 165 8.42 10.71 11.14
C ASP A 165 7.27 11.67 10.74
N VAL A 166 6.03 11.16 10.74
CA VAL A 166 4.83 11.95 10.45
C VAL A 166 3.99 12.11 11.71
N SER A 167 3.53 13.34 11.98
CA SER A 167 2.62 13.62 13.11
C SER A 167 1.28 12.92 12.93
N GLU A 168 0.66 12.53 14.03
CA GLU A 168 -0.64 11.84 14.06
C GLU A 168 -1.74 12.58 13.27
N ASP A 169 -1.82 13.91 13.42
CA ASP A 169 -2.79 14.74 12.71
C ASP A 169 -2.62 14.70 11.19
N GLN A 170 -1.36 14.68 10.72
CA GLN A 170 -1.06 14.56 9.29
C GLN A 170 -1.41 13.17 8.76
N LEU A 171 -1.20 12.11 9.54
CA LEU A 171 -1.62 10.75 9.17
C LEU A 171 -3.15 10.67 9.03
N ARG A 172 -3.89 11.25 9.98
CA ARG A 172 -5.35 11.33 9.91
C ARG A 172 -5.83 12.06 8.66
N LYS A 173 -5.32 13.27 8.41
CA LYS A 173 -5.65 14.05 7.20
C LYS A 173 -5.36 13.29 5.91
N SER A 174 -4.23 12.59 5.86
CA SER A 174 -3.82 11.78 4.70
C SER A 174 -4.80 10.62 4.45
N LEU A 175 -5.21 9.94 5.52
CA LEU A 175 -6.18 8.83 5.46
C LEU A 175 -7.57 9.31 5.11
N ASP A 176 -8.06 10.39 5.72
CA ASP A 176 -9.35 11.00 5.39
C ASP A 176 -9.38 11.42 3.93
N TYR A 177 -8.30 12.06 3.44
CA TYR A 177 -8.16 12.41 2.03
C TYR A 177 -8.25 11.16 1.14
N TRP A 178 -7.49 10.11 1.44
CA TRP A 178 -7.52 8.85 0.70
C TRP A 178 -8.91 8.24 0.64
N ILE A 179 -9.55 8.03 1.79
CA ILE A 179 -10.88 7.42 1.91
C ILE A 179 -11.89 8.21 1.07
N SER A 180 -11.78 9.53 1.13
CA SER A 180 -12.68 10.42 0.42
C SER A 180 -12.50 10.40 -1.11
N LEU A 181 -11.33 10.02 -1.61
CA LEU A 181 -11.09 9.74 -3.02
C LEU A 181 -11.64 8.35 -3.39
N GLN A 182 -11.32 7.33 -2.59
CA GLN A 182 -11.71 5.95 -2.85
C GLN A 182 -13.23 5.77 -2.92
N LEU A 183 -13.96 6.49 -2.06
CA LEU A 183 -15.43 6.42 -1.98
C LEU A 183 -16.13 7.54 -2.74
N SER A 184 -15.39 8.30 -3.57
CA SER A 184 -16.01 9.31 -4.41
C SER A 184 -16.94 8.64 -5.44
N GLU A 185 -18.02 9.33 -5.81
CA GLU A 185 -19.01 8.81 -6.78
C GLU A 185 -18.42 8.54 -8.17
N GLN A 186 -17.27 9.15 -8.50
CA GLN A 186 -16.62 8.96 -9.78
C GLN A 186 -15.63 7.80 -9.69
N PRO A 187 -15.69 6.83 -10.63
CA PRO A 187 -14.79 5.70 -10.62
C PRO A 187 -13.37 6.18 -10.94
N ILE A 188 -12.48 6.08 -9.96
CA ILE A 188 -11.05 6.34 -10.16
C ILE A 188 -10.35 5.00 -10.34
N SER A 189 -9.55 4.86 -11.38
CA SER A 189 -8.78 3.65 -11.65
C SER A 189 -7.81 3.37 -10.49
N PRO A 190 -7.71 2.11 -10.01
CA PRO A 190 -6.73 1.69 -9.02
C PRO A 190 -5.29 2.08 -9.39
N GLY A 191 -4.94 2.01 -10.68
CA GLY A 191 -3.62 2.39 -11.17
C GLY A 191 -3.34 3.89 -10.96
N LEU A 192 -4.34 4.75 -11.20
CA LEU A 192 -4.21 6.19 -11.02
C LEU A 192 -4.11 6.58 -9.54
N LEU A 193 -4.84 5.88 -8.66
CA LEU A 193 -4.73 6.06 -7.21
C LEU A 193 -3.31 5.77 -6.73
N VAL A 194 -2.75 4.62 -7.10
CA VAL A 194 -1.38 4.23 -6.73
C VAL A 194 -0.35 5.18 -7.36
N PHE A 195 -0.59 5.62 -8.60
CA PHE A 195 0.27 6.60 -9.26
C PHE A 195 0.29 7.94 -8.52
N SER A 196 -0.88 8.46 -8.12
CA SER A 196 -0.98 9.71 -7.35
C SER A 196 -0.15 9.67 -6.07
N ARG A 197 -0.10 8.53 -5.37
CA ARG A 197 0.68 8.37 -4.13
C ARG A 197 2.17 8.55 -4.34
N GLN A 198 2.68 8.24 -5.54
CA GLN A 198 4.09 8.41 -5.86
C GLN A 198 4.48 9.90 -5.93
N PHE A 199 3.55 10.79 -6.29
CA PHE A 199 3.77 12.24 -6.28
C PHE A 199 3.60 12.85 -4.89
N VAL A 200 2.64 12.33 -4.12
CA VAL A 200 2.16 12.95 -2.88
C VAL A 200 2.87 12.37 -1.63
N LEU A 201 3.86 11.48 -1.81
CA LEU A 201 4.54 10.79 -0.70
C LEU A 201 5.16 11.76 0.34
N ASN A 202 5.72 12.88 -0.12
CA ASN A 202 6.42 13.85 0.73
C ASN A 202 5.64 15.16 0.94
N SER A 203 4.45 15.29 0.36
CA SER A 203 3.67 16.51 0.50
C SER A 203 2.79 16.47 1.74
N THR A 204 2.58 17.64 2.32
CA THR A 204 1.72 17.82 3.48
C THR A 204 0.30 18.13 3.02
N TYR A 205 -0.68 17.40 3.53
CA TYR A 205 -2.08 17.71 3.30
C TYR A 205 -2.47 18.90 4.19
N LYS A 206 -3.01 19.94 3.57
CA LYS A 206 -3.49 21.14 4.26
C LYS A 206 -4.87 20.85 4.86
#